data_AF-A0A7C7YJH2-F1
#
_entry.id   AF-A0A7C7YJH2-F1
#
_cell.length_a   1.000
_cell.length_b   1.000
_cell.length_c   1.000
_cell.angle_alpha   90.00
_cell.angle_beta   90.00
_cell.angle_gamma   90.00
#
_symmetry.space_group_name_H-M   'P 1'
#
loop_
_entity.id
_entity.type
_entity.pdbx_description
1 polymer ?
#
loop_
_entity_poly.entity_id
_entity_poly.type
_entity_poly.pdbx_seq_one_letter_code
_entity_poly.pdbx_strand_id
1 'polypeptide(L)'
;MKGKRRQGRGRSGLARAGLAVWVGWLLIAGGCAAPGGGWDYSDLPGGLGEEPRVRDSRLFDSAPHLVPWEGGLLLFLCRWSGEGPIPVSLPPDADSRELRILREALDAWSTAGLGIHFREVPSEEARLEILFVSRGKGSPRGTGDALADCGIEREEGQVVVRGERVRAEIVWASVHLVRRAEDPLGRWISLEDDELLGAALHELGHALGYSAHPLLGVSIMQRTTDEVRKMGGRVAAGKSLVDPNLEALYSLPSGVIVGEVRLSPEPMRRLARFEAGARRAGLVGPYSRVGDTSARYFYRDAQGTPFALGVRGWPRAISQPAKIIFEANAPAQILLRMDALPESAAP
;
A
#
# COMPACT_ATOMS: atom_id res chain seq x y z
N MET A 1 -45.18 10.31 -70.29
CA MET A 1 -46.47 9.62 -70.55
C MET A 1 -46.41 8.21 -69.98
N LYS A 2 -47.52 7.72 -69.41
CA LYS A 2 -47.71 6.47 -68.64
C LYS A 2 -47.12 6.57 -67.21
N GLY A 3 -47.81 6.23 -66.12
CA GLY A 3 -49.13 5.63 -65.92
C GLY A 3 -49.44 5.66 -64.41
N LYS A 4 -50.73 5.58 -64.10
CA LYS A 4 -51.41 5.95 -62.85
C LYS A 4 -51.73 4.71 -62.00
N ARG A 5 -52.05 4.92 -60.70
CA ARG A 5 -52.79 4.04 -59.71
C ARG A 5 -51.92 3.11 -58.85
N ARG A 6 -52.19 2.80 -57.57
CA ARG A 6 -53.25 3.09 -56.56
C ARG A 6 -52.67 2.64 -55.18
N GLN A 7 -52.73 3.43 -54.10
CA GLN A 7 -53.67 3.34 -52.95
C GLN A 7 -53.81 1.99 -52.21
N GLY A 8 -53.57 2.03 -50.88
CA GLY A 8 -54.05 1.10 -49.84
C GLY A 8 -53.24 1.24 -48.54
N ARG A 9 -53.48 2.24 -47.69
CA ARG A 9 -54.25 2.16 -46.42
C ARG A 9 -54.17 0.83 -45.66
N GLY A 10 -53.52 0.87 -44.49
CA GLY A 10 -53.58 -0.13 -43.42
C GLY A 10 -53.09 0.45 -42.10
N ARG A 11 -53.94 1.24 -41.44
CA ARG A 11 -53.82 1.67 -40.03
C ARG A 11 -54.62 0.65 -39.21
N SER A 12 -54.01 -0.01 -38.22
CA SER A 12 -54.65 -0.34 -36.93
C SER A 12 -53.81 -1.33 -36.11
N GLY A 13 -53.50 -0.97 -34.87
CA GLY A 13 -53.17 -1.96 -33.84
C GLY A 13 -52.29 -1.46 -32.69
N LEU A 14 -52.69 -0.36 -32.05
CA LEU A 14 -52.31 -0.09 -30.66
C LEU A 14 -53.08 -1.09 -29.79
N ALA A 15 -52.39 -2.14 -29.32
CA ALA A 15 -52.88 -2.98 -28.24
C ALA A 15 -52.07 -2.66 -26.98
N ARG A 16 -52.75 -1.99 -26.06
CA ARG A 16 -52.37 -1.85 -24.65
C ARG A 16 -52.36 -3.25 -24.01
N ALA A 17 -51.20 -3.63 -23.50
CA ALA A 17 -51.04 -4.53 -22.36
C ALA A 17 -49.88 -3.91 -21.56
N GLY A 18 -49.99 -3.58 -20.29
CA GLY A 18 -50.82 -4.13 -19.25
C GLY A 18 -49.89 -4.15 -18.04
N LEU A 19 -50.15 -3.25 -17.09
CA LEU A 19 -49.48 -3.13 -15.80
C LEU A 19 -49.22 -4.53 -15.19
N ALA A 20 -47.97 -4.89 -14.94
CA ALA A 20 -47.64 -5.99 -14.04
C ALA A 20 -46.20 -5.91 -13.54
N VAL A 21 -46.07 -5.63 -12.25
CA VAL A 21 -44.94 -5.93 -11.37
C VAL A 21 -43.64 -5.12 -11.59
N TRP A 22 -43.71 -3.85 -11.16
CA TRP A 22 -42.70 -3.30 -10.26
C TRP A 22 -42.54 -4.19 -9.01
N VAL A 23 -41.32 -4.22 -8.45
CA VAL A 23 -40.85 -4.95 -7.24
C VAL A 23 -40.10 -6.27 -7.55
N GLY A 24 -38.77 -6.20 -7.40
CA GLY A 24 -37.84 -7.35 -7.38
C GLY A 24 -36.66 -7.10 -8.34
N TRP A 25 -35.44 -6.77 -7.95
CA TRP A 25 -34.71 -6.98 -6.71
C TRP A 25 -33.79 -5.77 -6.49
N LEU A 26 -34.20 -4.86 -5.61
CA LEU A 26 -33.35 -3.85 -5.00
C LEU A 26 -33.15 -4.21 -3.52
N LEU A 27 -32.89 -5.50 -3.28
CA LEU A 27 -32.11 -5.93 -2.12
C LEU A 27 -30.66 -5.97 -2.59
N ILE A 28 -30.10 -4.79 -2.89
CA ILE A 28 -28.70 -4.56 -2.53
C ILE A 28 -28.74 -4.55 -1.00
N ALA A 29 -28.79 -5.75 -0.41
CA ALA A 29 -28.29 -5.92 0.93
C ALA A 29 -26.92 -5.27 0.86
N GLY A 30 -26.78 -4.13 1.53
CA GLY A 30 -25.50 -3.49 1.80
C GLY A 30 -24.70 -4.47 2.63
N GLY A 31 -24.24 -5.55 1.98
CA GLY A 31 -23.12 -6.32 2.44
C GLY A 31 -22.02 -5.30 2.47
N CYS A 32 -21.74 -4.79 3.67
CA CYS A 32 -20.55 -4.06 3.98
C CYS A 32 -19.44 -4.82 3.26
N ALA A 33 -18.90 -4.24 2.18
CA ALA A 33 -17.79 -4.84 1.48
C ALA A 33 -16.74 -5.08 2.56
N ALA A 34 -16.42 -6.36 2.81
CA ALA A 34 -15.55 -6.74 3.91
C ALA A 34 -14.27 -5.89 3.83
N PRO A 35 -13.78 -5.38 4.96
CA PRO A 35 -12.64 -4.46 4.97
C PRO A 35 -11.48 -5.07 4.17
N GLY A 36 -10.95 -4.28 3.23
CA GLY A 36 -9.92 -4.75 2.31
C GLY A 36 -8.65 -5.21 3.04
N GLY A 37 -8.34 -4.59 4.19
CA GLY A 37 -7.16 -4.86 5.01
C GLY A 37 -7.30 -5.98 6.04
N GLY A 38 -8.52 -6.50 6.28
CA GLY A 38 -8.76 -7.56 7.26
C GLY A 38 -8.88 -7.11 8.73
N TRP A 39 -9.13 -5.82 8.98
CA TRP A 39 -9.40 -5.21 10.29
C TRP A 39 -10.47 -4.11 10.15
N ASP A 40 -11.02 -3.59 11.24
CA ASP A 40 -12.08 -2.57 11.28
C ASP A 40 -11.78 -1.44 12.28
N TYR A 41 -12.45 -0.30 12.19
CA TYR A 41 -12.29 0.84 13.10
C TYR A 41 -12.58 0.49 14.56
N SER A 42 -13.43 -0.51 14.82
CA SER A 42 -13.64 -1.03 16.17
C SER A 42 -12.40 -1.67 16.79
N ASP A 43 -11.42 -2.04 15.95
CA ASP A 43 -10.15 -2.62 16.40
C ASP A 43 -9.14 -1.54 16.81
N LEU A 44 -9.44 -0.26 16.55
CA LEU A 44 -8.59 0.84 16.98
C LEU A 44 -8.75 1.13 18.48
N PRO A 45 -7.64 1.36 19.18
CA PRO A 45 -7.65 1.59 20.60
C PRO A 45 -8.30 2.92 21.01
N GLY A 46 -8.73 3.01 22.27
CA GLY A 46 -9.04 4.29 22.92
C GLY A 46 -10.11 5.16 22.23
N GLY A 47 -11.01 4.56 21.44
CA GLY A 47 -12.04 5.32 20.70
C GLY A 47 -11.49 6.06 19.47
N LEU A 48 -10.24 5.84 19.07
CA LEU A 48 -9.63 6.47 17.89
C LEU A 48 -10.42 6.17 16.60
N GLY A 49 -11.09 5.01 16.54
CA GLY A 49 -11.99 4.65 15.44
C GLY A 49 -13.27 5.50 15.35
N GLU A 50 -13.66 6.20 16.41
CA GLU A 50 -14.83 7.08 16.44
C GLU A 50 -14.50 8.51 15.97
N GLU A 51 -13.21 8.86 15.89
CA GLU A 51 -12.78 10.15 15.37
C GLU A 51 -13.29 10.33 13.93
N PRO A 52 -14.01 11.43 13.60
CA PRO A 52 -14.64 11.59 12.29
C PRO A 52 -13.67 11.42 11.11
N ARG A 53 -12.43 11.92 11.24
CA ARG A 53 -11.39 11.78 10.21
C ARG A 53 -11.03 10.32 9.94
N VAL A 54 -11.04 9.49 10.98
CA VAL A 54 -10.74 8.07 10.87
C VAL A 54 -11.96 7.32 10.37
N ARG A 55 -13.10 7.45 11.06
CA ARG A 55 -14.36 6.75 10.77
C ARG A 55 -14.88 6.99 9.37
N ASP A 56 -14.76 8.22 8.86
CA ASP A 56 -15.31 8.61 7.57
C ASP A 56 -14.31 8.38 6.41
N SER A 57 -13.15 7.78 6.69
CA SER A 57 -12.15 7.38 5.70
C SER A 57 -12.38 5.96 5.16
N ARG A 58 -11.39 5.42 4.45
CA ARG A 58 -11.25 4.02 4.07
C ARG A 58 -9.95 3.42 4.60
N LEU A 59 -9.43 3.93 5.73
CA LEU A 59 -8.17 3.48 6.30
C LEU A 59 -8.11 1.96 6.53
N PHE A 60 -9.24 1.32 6.89
CA PHE A 60 -9.35 -0.14 7.05
C PHE A 60 -9.14 -0.96 5.77
N ASP A 61 -9.13 -0.32 4.59
CA ASP A 61 -8.70 -0.99 3.36
C ASP A 61 -7.18 -1.20 3.34
N SER A 62 -6.40 -0.43 4.11
CA SER A 62 -4.95 -0.59 4.24
C SER A 62 -4.61 -1.93 4.89
N ALA A 63 -3.68 -2.67 4.29
CA ALA A 63 -3.16 -3.89 4.88
C ALA A 63 -2.23 -3.53 6.06
N PRO A 64 -2.44 -4.10 7.26
CA PRO A 64 -1.60 -3.76 8.39
C PRO A 64 -0.22 -4.43 8.28
N HIS A 65 0.81 -3.74 8.78
CA HIS A 65 2.12 -4.33 9.03
C HIS A 65 2.01 -5.44 10.07
N LEU A 66 3.02 -6.32 10.09
CA LEU A 66 3.07 -7.45 11.01
C LEU A 66 4.41 -7.53 11.73
N VAL A 67 4.36 -8.00 12.98
CA VAL A 67 5.52 -8.38 13.78
C VAL A 67 5.20 -9.61 14.64
N PRO A 68 6.12 -10.57 14.81
CA PRO A 68 5.94 -11.69 15.74
C PRO A 68 5.69 -11.21 17.17
N TRP A 69 4.68 -11.79 17.82
CA TRP A 69 4.33 -11.47 19.20
C TRP A 69 3.57 -12.63 19.84
N GLU A 70 3.89 -12.97 21.10
CA GLU A 70 3.18 -13.91 21.97
C GLU A 70 2.26 -14.96 21.29
N GLY A 71 2.84 -15.98 20.67
CA GLY A 71 2.06 -17.07 20.06
C GLY A 71 1.34 -16.70 18.75
N GLY A 72 1.70 -15.57 18.13
CA GLY A 72 1.09 -15.06 16.92
C GLY A 72 1.82 -13.88 16.29
N LEU A 73 1.03 -12.96 15.75
CA LEU A 73 1.46 -11.70 15.15
C LEU A 73 0.66 -10.55 15.77
N LEU A 74 1.32 -9.42 16.03
CA LEU A 74 0.63 -8.13 16.14
C LEU A 74 0.47 -7.51 14.75
N LEU A 75 -0.71 -6.97 14.50
CA LEU A 75 -1.04 -6.18 13.33
C LEU A 75 -1.03 -4.70 13.69
N PHE A 76 -0.35 -3.87 12.93
CA PHE A 76 -0.23 -2.44 13.23
C PHE A 76 -0.14 -1.57 11.99
N LEU A 77 -0.50 -0.29 12.12
CA LEU A 77 -0.32 0.71 11.06
C LEU A 77 1.00 1.45 11.24
N CYS A 78 1.69 1.76 10.13
CA CYS A 78 2.98 2.40 10.16
C CYS A 78 3.02 3.59 9.22
N ARG A 79 3.70 4.66 9.65
CA ARG A 79 3.92 5.87 8.86
C ARG A 79 5.27 6.49 9.22
N TRP A 80 5.68 7.51 8.48
CA TRP A 80 6.81 8.35 8.87
C TRP A 80 6.52 9.08 10.19
N SER A 81 7.57 9.31 11.00
CA SER A 81 7.48 10.26 12.11
C SER A 81 7.28 11.67 11.58
N GLY A 82 6.52 12.48 12.34
CA GLY A 82 6.32 13.91 12.04
C GLY A 82 7.39 14.82 12.66
N GLU A 83 8.47 14.26 13.20
CA GLU A 83 9.46 14.99 14.00
C GLU A 83 10.51 15.74 13.14
N GLY A 84 10.52 15.54 11.82
CA GLY A 84 11.43 16.23 10.91
C GLY A 84 11.11 15.98 9.43
N PRO A 85 11.80 16.68 8.51
CA PRO A 85 11.60 16.49 7.09
C PRO A 85 12.13 15.12 6.64
N ILE A 86 11.41 14.48 5.73
CA ILE A 86 11.81 13.22 5.10
C ILE A 86 12.92 13.52 4.07
N PRO A 87 14.15 12.98 4.24
CA PRO A 87 15.23 13.15 3.26
C PRO A 87 14.89 12.40 1.98
N VAL A 88 14.72 13.13 0.88
CA VAL A 88 14.32 12.59 -0.44
C VAL A 88 15.41 12.80 -1.48
N SER A 89 15.70 11.78 -2.29
CA SER A 89 16.49 11.96 -3.52
C SER A 89 15.59 11.87 -4.74
N LEU A 90 15.78 12.80 -5.68
CA LEU A 90 15.12 12.78 -6.99
C LEU A 90 15.93 11.94 -7.99
N PRO A 91 15.32 11.46 -9.10
CA PRO A 91 16.03 10.63 -10.06
C PRO A 91 17.21 11.39 -10.68
N PRO A 92 18.42 10.80 -10.71
CA PRO A 92 19.61 11.48 -11.24
C PRO A 92 19.55 11.68 -12.76
N ASP A 93 18.71 10.92 -13.45
CA ASP A 93 18.49 10.97 -14.90
C ASP A 93 17.22 11.76 -15.28
N ALA A 94 16.58 12.46 -14.33
CA ALA A 94 15.39 13.25 -14.61
C ALA A 94 15.72 14.52 -15.41
N ASP A 95 14.90 14.81 -16.42
CA ASP A 95 14.98 16.10 -17.12
C ASP A 95 14.36 17.26 -16.30
N SER A 96 14.47 18.50 -16.79
CA SER A 96 13.95 19.68 -16.09
C SER A 96 12.43 19.71 -15.95
N ARG A 97 11.70 19.08 -16.87
CA ARG A 97 10.24 18.92 -16.79
C ARG A 97 9.89 17.90 -15.71
N GLU A 98 10.54 16.74 -15.72
CA GLU A 98 10.34 15.67 -14.76
C GLU A 98 10.65 16.15 -13.34
N LEU A 99 11.79 16.82 -13.13
CA LEU A 99 12.16 17.39 -11.82
C LEU A 99 11.13 18.40 -11.31
N ARG A 100 10.57 19.25 -12.18
CA ARG A 100 9.52 20.19 -11.81
C ARG A 100 8.28 19.45 -11.31
N ILE A 101 7.83 18.44 -12.05
CA ILE A 101 6.63 17.64 -11.71
C ILE A 101 6.84 16.89 -10.39
N LEU A 102 8.01 16.29 -10.17
CA LEU A 102 8.30 15.58 -8.93
C LEU A 102 8.34 16.51 -7.71
N ARG A 103 8.92 17.70 -7.86
CA ARG A 103 8.90 18.74 -6.81
C ARG A 103 7.49 19.20 -6.49
N GLU A 104 6.65 19.36 -7.51
CA GLU A 104 5.23 19.69 -7.33
C GLU A 104 4.49 18.58 -6.58
N ALA A 105 4.77 17.31 -6.85
CA ALA A 105 4.20 16.19 -6.10
C ALA A 105 4.62 16.21 -4.61
N LEU A 106 5.90 16.51 -4.33
CA LEU A 106 6.42 16.64 -2.96
C LEU A 106 5.80 17.83 -2.21
N ASP A 107 5.64 18.98 -2.89
CA ASP A 107 5.02 20.17 -2.33
C ASP A 107 3.53 19.95 -2.04
N ALA A 108 2.81 19.29 -2.96
CA ALA A 108 1.41 18.93 -2.78
C ALA A 108 1.19 18.05 -1.54
N TRP A 109 2.05 17.05 -1.29
CA TRP A 109 2.00 16.26 -0.06
C TRP A 109 2.42 17.04 1.18
N SER A 110 3.41 17.93 1.07
CA SER A 110 3.85 18.79 2.18
C SER A 110 2.77 19.76 2.65
N THR A 111 1.88 20.15 1.73
CA THR A 111 0.78 21.10 1.98
C THR A 111 -0.57 20.42 2.19
N ALA A 112 -0.65 19.08 2.10
CA ALA A 112 -1.87 18.29 2.29
C ALA A 112 -2.34 18.19 3.76
N GLY A 113 -1.71 18.90 4.70
CA GLY A 113 -2.12 18.93 6.11
C GLY A 113 -1.73 17.68 6.92
N LEU A 114 -0.86 16.82 6.39
CA LEU A 114 -0.40 15.60 7.08
C LEU A 114 0.69 15.86 8.16
N GLY A 115 1.24 17.08 8.21
CA GLY A 115 2.35 17.42 9.10
C GLY A 115 3.70 16.82 8.68
N ILE A 116 3.84 16.43 7.42
CA ILE A 116 5.12 15.98 6.83
C ILE A 116 5.67 17.04 5.89
N HIS A 117 6.98 17.05 5.76
CA HIS A 117 7.71 17.87 4.79
C HIS A 117 8.84 17.04 4.19
N PHE A 118 9.32 17.43 3.02
CA PHE A 118 10.45 16.78 2.36
C PHE A 118 11.66 17.70 2.30
N ARG A 119 12.85 17.12 2.32
CA ARG A 119 14.12 17.81 2.07
C ARG A 119 14.89 17.07 1.01
N GLU A 120 15.13 17.71 -0.12
CA GLU A 120 15.98 17.14 -1.18
C GLU A 120 17.42 16.95 -0.65
N VAL A 121 17.95 15.74 -0.83
CA VAL A 121 19.31 15.32 -0.43
C VAL A 121 19.92 14.42 -1.50
N PRO A 122 21.26 14.24 -1.51
CA PRO A 122 21.91 13.19 -2.29
C PRO A 122 21.39 11.78 -1.94
N SER A 123 21.49 10.84 -2.88
CA SER A 123 20.99 9.47 -2.74
C SER A 123 21.52 8.73 -1.50
N GLU A 124 22.78 8.96 -1.15
CA GLU A 124 23.47 8.33 -0.02
C GLU A 124 22.92 8.76 1.35
N GLU A 125 22.23 9.90 1.40
CA GLU A 125 21.56 10.43 2.60
C GLU A 125 20.04 10.22 2.57
N ALA A 126 19.50 9.77 1.45
CA ALA A 126 18.06 9.65 1.25
C ALA A 126 17.46 8.51 2.07
N ARG A 127 16.28 8.77 2.64
CA ARG A 127 15.40 7.73 3.20
C ARG A 127 14.22 7.47 2.29
N LEU A 128 13.88 8.41 1.40
CA LEU A 128 12.90 8.25 0.33
C LEU A 128 13.61 8.43 -1.01
N GLU A 129 13.63 7.41 -1.84
CA GLU A 129 14.23 7.49 -3.18
C GLU A 129 13.14 7.54 -4.25
N ILE A 130 13.19 8.51 -5.17
CA ILE A 130 12.35 8.52 -6.37
C ILE A 130 13.23 8.17 -7.56
N LEU A 131 12.84 7.15 -8.32
CA LEU A 131 13.60 6.63 -9.45
C LEU A 131 12.71 6.47 -10.68
N PHE A 132 13.25 6.76 -11.86
CA PHE A 132 12.66 6.29 -13.11
C PHE A 132 13.20 4.91 -13.47
N VAL A 133 12.30 3.99 -13.80
CA VAL A 133 12.64 2.61 -14.16
C VAL A 133 12.15 2.26 -15.56
N SER A 134 12.91 1.41 -16.24
CA SER A 134 12.50 0.81 -17.50
C SER A 134 11.47 -0.29 -17.27
N ARG A 135 10.48 -0.40 -18.15
CA ARG A 135 9.58 -1.56 -18.14
C ARG A 135 10.35 -2.83 -18.53
N GLY A 136 10.21 -3.87 -17.72
CA GLY A 136 10.93 -5.12 -17.80
C GLY A 136 10.41 -6.17 -16.82
N LYS A 137 11.08 -7.33 -16.76
CA LYS A 137 10.72 -8.40 -15.83
C LYS A 137 10.97 -7.93 -14.39
N GLY A 138 9.90 -7.73 -13.62
CA GLY A 138 9.96 -7.16 -12.27
C GLY A 138 9.69 -5.65 -12.19
N SER A 139 9.39 -4.99 -13.32
CA SER A 139 8.92 -3.61 -13.34
C SER A 139 7.47 -3.48 -12.88
N PRO A 140 7.03 -2.26 -12.50
CA PRO A 140 5.65 -2.02 -12.10
C PRO A 140 4.63 -2.46 -13.16
N ARG A 141 3.51 -3.06 -12.71
CA ARG A 141 2.39 -3.41 -13.61
C ARG A 141 1.60 -2.17 -14.07
N GLY A 142 1.86 -0.99 -13.51
CA GLY A 142 1.23 0.29 -13.82
C GLY A 142 2.24 1.40 -14.17
N THR A 143 1.87 2.65 -13.90
CA THR A 143 2.72 3.84 -14.09
C THR A 143 3.78 4.00 -12.99
N GLY A 144 3.65 3.25 -11.89
CA GLY A 144 4.67 3.14 -10.88
C GLY A 144 4.41 2.00 -9.88
N ASP A 145 5.33 1.87 -8.94
CA ASP A 145 5.25 1.02 -7.75
C ASP A 145 6.00 1.73 -6.62
N ALA A 146 5.66 1.39 -5.37
CA ALA A 146 6.30 1.93 -4.19
C ALA A 146 6.56 0.86 -3.15
N LEU A 147 7.67 1.03 -2.44
CA LEU A 147 8.07 0.18 -1.33
C LEU A 147 8.24 1.04 -0.09
N ALA A 148 7.68 0.61 1.04
CA ALA A 148 7.86 1.29 2.33
C ALA A 148 8.27 0.27 3.39
N ASP A 149 9.42 0.51 4.01
CA ASP A 149 9.97 -0.31 5.08
C ASP A 149 9.68 0.32 6.43
N CYS A 150 8.84 -0.37 7.21
CA CYS A 150 8.61 -0.01 8.59
C CYS A 150 9.66 -0.68 9.48
N GLY A 151 10.52 0.11 10.12
CA GLY A 151 11.46 -0.34 11.14
C GLY A 151 10.74 -0.55 12.47
N ILE A 152 11.03 -1.67 13.13
CA ILE A 152 10.43 -2.03 14.42
C ILE A 152 11.52 -2.02 15.49
N GLU A 153 11.31 -1.21 16.52
CA GLU A 153 12.25 -1.08 17.64
C GLU A 153 12.26 -2.36 18.48
N ARG A 154 13.47 -2.72 18.94
CA ARG A 154 13.69 -3.83 19.87
C ARG A 154 14.57 -3.43 21.04
N GLU A 155 14.22 -3.95 22.20
CA GLU A 155 14.98 -3.85 23.44
C GLU A 155 15.22 -5.26 23.96
N GLU A 156 16.47 -5.61 24.28
CA GLU A 156 16.85 -6.95 24.77
C GLU A 156 16.36 -8.11 23.87
N GLY A 157 16.26 -7.87 22.56
CA GLY A 157 15.80 -8.85 21.59
C GLY A 157 14.28 -9.08 21.59
N GLN A 158 13.49 -8.25 22.27
CA GLN A 158 12.04 -8.26 22.23
C GLN A 158 11.50 -7.01 21.54
N VAL A 159 10.30 -7.11 20.95
CA VAL A 159 9.61 -5.99 20.31
C VAL A 159 9.16 -5.02 21.40
N VAL A 160 9.43 -3.72 21.22
CA VAL A 160 8.99 -2.72 22.19
C VAL A 160 7.53 -2.36 21.95
N VAL A 161 6.66 -2.82 22.85
CA VAL A 161 5.23 -2.46 22.87
C VAL A 161 4.97 -1.53 24.06
N ARG A 162 4.33 -0.38 23.82
CA ARG A 162 3.98 0.59 24.87
C ARG A 162 2.50 0.96 24.76
N GLY A 163 1.69 0.40 25.66
CA GLY A 163 0.24 0.49 25.55
C GLY A 163 -0.24 -0.18 24.26
N GLU A 164 -1.10 0.50 23.51
CA GLU A 164 -1.74 -0.04 22.29
C GLU A 164 -0.91 0.24 21.02
N ARG A 165 0.42 0.28 21.16
CA ARG A 165 1.35 0.65 20.10
C ARG A 165 2.61 -0.20 20.11
N VAL A 166 3.01 -0.64 18.92
CA VAL A 166 4.38 -1.08 18.62
C VAL A 166 5.23 0.16 18.40
N ARG A 167 6.46 0.22 18.91
CA ARG A 167 7.42 1.26 18.54
C ARG A 167 7.93 0.97 17.13
N ALA A 168 7.29 1.59 16.14
CA ALA A 168 7.62 1.40 14.74
C ALA A 168 7.36 2.67 13.91
N GLU A 169 8.16 2.88 12.88
CA GLU A 169 8.01 3.97 11.92
C GLU A 169 8.56 3.57 10.55
N ILE A 170 8.11 4.24 9.49
CA ILE A 170 8.75 4.08 8.18
C ILE A 170 10.15 4.66 8.27
N VAL A 171 11.14 3.84 7.91
CA VAL A 171 12.55 4.23 7.96
C VAL A 171 13.20 4.38 6.60
N TRP A 172 12.62 3.73 5.59
CA TRP A 172 13.06 3.82 4.20
C TRP A 172 11.87 3.58 3.26
N ALA A 173 11.85 4.25 2.12
CA ALA A 173 10.92 3.98 1.04
C ALA A 173 11.54 4.25 -0.34
N SER A 174 11.00 3.62 -1.38
CA SER A 174 11.35 3.90 -2.77
C SER A 174 10.10 4.01 -3.63
N VAL A 175 10.09 4.97 -4.54
CA VAL A 175 9.08 5.20 -5.56
C VAL A 175 9.72 4.94 -6.93
N HIS A 176 9.15 4.02 -7.69
CA HIS A 176 9.63 3.64 -9.01
C HIS A 176 8.59 4.06 -10.06
N LEU A 177 8.91 5.04 -10.88
CA LEU A 177 8.02 5.57 -11.91
C LEU A 177 8.45 5.10 -13.30
N VAL A 178 7.49 4.89 -14.19
CA VAL A 178 7.78 4.65 -15.61
C VAL A 178 7.43 5.90 -16.43
N ARG A 179 8.27 6.23 -17.42
CA ARG A 179 8.08 7.41 -18.28
C ARG A 179 7.00 7.24 -19.35
N ARG A 180 6.57 6.00 -19.58
CA ARG A 180 5.70 5.62 -20.70
C ARG A 180 4.61 4.64 -20.27
N ALA A 181 3.44 4.78 -20.85
CA ALA A 181 2.32 3.84 -20.75
C ALA A 181 1.89 3.35 -22.14
N GLU A 182 1.14 2.26 -22.17
CA GLU A 182 0.47 1.81 -23.38
C GLU A 182 -0.83 2.60 -23.55
N ASP A 183 -1.05 3.17 -24.73
CA ASP A 183 -2.33 3.74 -25.12
C ASP A 183 -3.38 2.63 -25.39
N PRO A 184 -4.66 2.97 -25.63
CA PRO A 184 -5.70 1.97 -25.95
C PRO A 184 -5.42 1.12 -27.20
N LEU A 185 -4.46 1.51 -28.03
CA LEU A 185 -4.01 0.78 -29.23
C LEU A 185 -2.76 -0.06 -28.96
N GLY A 186 -2.30 -0.14 -27.71
CA GLY A 186 -1.10 -0.88 -27.29
C GLY A 186 0.22 -0.20 -27.66
N ARG A 187 0.20 1.08 -28.02
CA ARG A 187 1.42 1.83 -28.38
C ARG A 187 2.02 2.50 -27.16
N TRP A 188 3.33 2.44 -27.05
CA TRP A 188 4.09 3.11 -26.00
C TRP A 188 4.16 4.61 -26.24
N ILE A 189 3.48 5.38 -25.40
CA ILE A 189 3.50 6.84 -25.41
C ILE A 189 4.12 7.38 -24.12
N SER A 190 4.76 8.54 -24.20
CA SER A 190 5.22 9.27 -23.01
C SER A 190 4.03 9.72 -22.18
N LEU A 191 4.20 9.70 -20.85
CA LEU A 191 3.20 10.25 -19.95
C LEU A 191 3.13 11.77 -20.08
N GLU A 192 1.92 12.29 -20.18
CA GLU A 192 1.64 13.72 -20.07
C GLU A 192 1.92 14.25 -18.65
N ASP A 193 1.99 15.56 -18.47
CA ASP A 193 2.36 16.18 -17.17
C ASP A 193 1.40 15.77 -16.05
N ASP A 194 0.10 15.74 -16.33
CA ASP A 194 -0.95 15.35 -15.37
C ASP A 194 -0.91 13.86 -15.03
N GLU A 195 -0.54 13.02 -15.98
CA GLU A 195 -0.38 11.58 -15.79
C GLU A 195 0.86 11.27 -14.94
N LEU A 196 1.99 11.92 -15.23
CA LEU A 196 3.20 11.75 -14.43
C LEU A 196 3.04 12.31 -13.03
N LEU A 197 2.43 13.50 -12.88
CA LEU A 197 2.12 14.08 -11.58
C LEU A 197 1.18 13.18 -10.77
N GLY A 198 0.08 12.71 -11.39
CA GLY A 198 -0.84 11.79 -10.76
C GLY A 198 -0.16 10.50 -10.29
N ALA A 199 0.67 9.88 -11.15
CA ALA A 199 1.44 8.70 -10.79
C ALA A 199 2.40 8.97 -9.62
N ALA A 200 3.17 10.06 -9.67
CA ALA A 200 4.08 10.43 -8.59
C ALA A 200 3.34 10.64 -7.26
N LEU A 201 2.20 11.35 -7.28
CA LEU A 201 1.36 11.56 -6.10
C LEU A 201 0.84 10.24 -5.51
N HIS A 202 0.36 9.32 -6.36
CA HIS A 202 -0.13 8.01 -5.97
C HIS A 202 0.96 7.15 -5.32
N GLU A 203 2.09 6.99 -5.99
CA GLU A 203 3.19 6.18 -5.45
C GLU A 203 3.81 6.79 -4.19
N LEU A 204 3.87 8.13 -4.10
CA LEU A 204 4.26 8.79 -2.85
C LEU A 204 3.28 8.48 -1.71
N GLY A 205 1.96 8.44 -1.96
CA GLY A 205 0.99 8.05 -0.94
C GLY A 205 1.24 6.64 -0.39
N HIS A 206 1.67 5.70 -1.25
CA HIS A 206 2.14 4.39 -0.82
C HIS A 206 3.44 4.45 0.00
N ALA A 207 4.43 5.21 -0.47
CA ALA A 207 5.69 5.42 0.24
C ALA A 207 5.50 6.13 1.61
N LEU A 208 4.40 6.85 1.79
CA LEU A 208 4.01 7.50 3.05
C LEU A 208 3.27 6.56 4.02
N GLY A 209 2.96 5.33 3.60
CA GLY A 209 2.48 4.25 4.48
C GLY A 209 1.10 3.70 4.16
N TYR A 210 0.37 4.29 3.21
CA TYR A 210 -0.94 3.76 2.83
C TYR A 210 -0.78 2.61 1.84
N SER A 211 -0.99 1.37 2.27
CA SER A 211 -0.52 0.19 1.51
C SER A 211 -1.55 -0.44 0.58
N ALA A 212 -2.66 0.24 0.28
CA ALA A 212 -3.78 -0.33 -0.44
C ALA A 212 -4.38 0.63 -1.46
N HIS A 213 -5.33 0.12 -2.26
CA HIS A 213 -6.22 0.94 -3.08
C HIS A 213 -7.65 0.85 -2.52
N PRO A 214 -8.25 1.97 -2.06
CA PRO A 214 -9.59 1.94 -1.51
C PRO A 214 -10.58 1.58 -2.60
N LEU A 215 -11.58 0.75 -2.26
CA LEU A 215 -12.55 0.24 -3.25
C LEU A 215 -13.51 1.32 -3.75
N LEU A 216 -13.77 2.34 -2.94
CA LEU A 216 -14.74 3.41 -3.18
C LEU A 216 -14.22 4.74 -2.60
N GLY A 217 -14.89 5.85 -2.94
CA GLY A 217 -14.58 7.19 -2.44
C GLY A 217 -13.87 8.07 -3.47
N VAL A 218 -13.27 9.17 -3.00
CA VAL A 218 -12.40 10.05 -3.80
C VAL A 218 -11.06 10.11 -3.09
N SER A 219 -10.02 9.53 -3.69
CA SER A 219 -8.70 9.39 -3.08
C SER A 219 -7.64 9.20 -4.15
N ILE A 220 -6.48 9.84 -4.00
CA ILE A 220 -5.35 9.67 -4.94
C ILE A 220 -4.88 8.23 -4.96
N MET A 221 -5.16 7.47 -3.90
CA MET A 221 -4.84 6.06 -3.75
C MET A 221 -5.75 5.13 -4.55
N GLN A 222 -6.67 5.64 -5.38
CA GLN A 222 -7.49 4.77 -6.22
C GLN A 222 -6.69 4.05 -7.30
N ARG A 223 -7.12 2.83 -7.63
CA ARG A 223 -6.48 1.99 -8.66
C ARG A 223 -6.74 2.47 -10.09
N THR A 224 -7.76 3.28 -10.31
CA THR A 224 -8.17 3.72 -11.66
C THR A 224 -7.30 4.88 -12.13
N THR A 225 -6.63 4.69 -13.26
CA THR A 225 -5.73 5.69 -13.88
C THR A 225 -6.42 7.02 -14.15
N ASP A 226 -7.71 7.00 -14.53
CA ASP A 226 -8.46 8.22 -14.85
C ASP A 226 -8.65 9.14 -13.64
N GLU A 227 -8.97 8.56 -12.47
CA GLU A 227 -9.13 9.35 -11.23
C GLU A 227 -7.78 9.89 -10.74
N VAL A 228 -6.73 9.06 -10.80
CA VAL A 228 -5.35 9.47 -10.48
C VAL A 228 -4.92 10.63 -11.37
N ARG A 229 -5.17 10.53 -12.68
CA ARG A 229 -4.90 11.59 -13.66
C ARG A 229 -5.69 12.86 -13.38
N LYS A 230 -6.99 12.75 -13.07
CA LYS A 230 -7.84 13.91 -12.71
C LYS A 230 -7.30 14.62 -11.47
N MET A 231 -6.84 13.89 -10.46
CA MET A 231 -6.23 14.48 -9.28
C MET A 231 -4.89 15.15 -9.58
N GLY A 232 -4.04 14.53 -10.41
CA GLY A 232 -2.84 15.16 -10.95
C GLY A 232 -3.15 16.49 -11.65
N GLY A 233 -4.13 16.50 -12.57
CA GLY A 233 -4.57 17.72 -13.25
C GLY A 233 -5.13 18.80 -12.32
N ARG A 234 -5.78 18.42 -11.22
CA ARG A 234 -6.24 19.39 -10.20
C ARG A 234 -5.08 20.02 -9.44
N VAL A 235 -4.10 19.23 -9.04
CA VAL A 235 -2.88 19.72 -8.37
C VAL A 235 -2.10 20.64 -9.30
N ALA A 236 -1.91 20.23 -10.57
CA ALA A 236 -1.31 21.07 -11.63
C ALA A 236 -2.01 22.42 -11.82
N ALA A 237 -3.32 22.48 -11.57
CA ALA A 237 -4.11 23.71 -11.60
C ALA A 237 -4.05 24.53 -10.29
N GLY A 238 -3.15 24.18 -9.36
CA GLY A 238 -2.95 24.85 -8.07
C GLY A 238 -4.01 24.51 -7.02
N LYS A 239 -4.74 23.40 -7.16
CA LYS A 239 -5.67 22.94 -6.11
C LYS A 239 -4.91 22.13 -5.06
N SER A 240 -5.24 22.35 -3.79
CA SER A 240 -4.70 21.54 -2.70
C SER A 240 -5.03 20.06 -2.90
N LEU A 241 -4.02 19.22 -2.66
CA LEU A 241 -4.20 17.78 -2.53
C LEU A 241 -4.92 17.48 -1.21
N VAL A 242 -5.93 16.63 -1.28
CA VAL A 242 -6.68 16.12 -0.13
C VAL A 242 -6.83 14.62 -0.32
N ASP A 243 -6.36 13.85 0.65
CA ASP A 243 -6.58 12.40 0.68
C ASP A 243 -7.07 11.96 2.07
N PRO A 244 -8.36 11.62 2.22
CA PRO A 244 -8.93 11.28 3.53
C PRO A 244 -8.26 10.07 4.20
N ASN A 245 -7.66 9.16 3.42
CA ASN A 245 -7.07 7.95 3.96
C ASN A 245 -5.70 8.23 4.56
N LEU A 246 -4.88 9.04 3.88
CA LEU A 246 -3.62 9.50 4.45
C LEU A 246 -3.86 10.47 5.62
N GLU A 247 -4.85 11.35 5.55
CA GLU A 247 -5.22 12.20 6.69
C GLU A 247 -5.59 11.37 7.93
N ALA A 248 -6.38 10.31 7.76
CA ALA A 248 -6.70 9.36 8.82
C ALA A 248 -5.47 8.60 9.34
N LEU A 249 -4.58 8.12 8.46
CA LEU A 249 -3.35 7.44 8.88
C LEU A 249 -2.45 8.36 9.70
N TYR A 250 -2.34 9.63 9.29
CA TYR A 250 -1.46 10.61 9.94
C TYR A 250 -2.09 11.26 11.18
N SER A 251 -3.41 11.19 11.37
CA SER A 251 -4.04 11.53 12.66
C SER A 251 -3.75 10.49 13.74
N LEU A 252 -3.46 9.25 13.35
CA LEU A 252 -3.07 8.19 14.27
C LEU A 252 -1.57 8.23 14.57
N PRO A 253 -1.14 7.78 15.75
CA PRO A 253 0.27 7.57 16.02
C PRO A 253 0.83 6.40 15.19
N SER A 254 2.08 6.50 14.73
CA SER A 254 2.74 5.35 14.10
C SER A 254 2.86 4.17 15.07
N GLY A 255 2.64 2.97 14.55
CA GLY A 255 2.69 1.71 15.28
C GLY A 255 1.41 1.35 16.03
N VAL A 256 0.31 2.07 15.82
CA VAL A 256 -0.99 1.73 16.44
C VAL A 256 -1.39 0.30 16.09
N ILE A 257 -1.71 -0.48 17.12
CA ILE A 257 -2.13 -1.88 16.97
C ILE A 257 -3.59 -1.90 16.50
N VAL A 258 -3.87 -2.69 15.47
CA VAL A 258 -5.21 -2.86 14.88
C VAL A 258 -5.67 -4.31 14.89
N GLY A 259 -4.94 -5.20 15.59
CA GLY A 259 -5.37 -6.57 15.78
C GLY A 259 -4.24 -7.53 16.14
N GLU A 260 -4.65 -8.75 16.46
CA GLU A 260 -3.75 -9.86 16.75
C GLU A 260 -4.15 -11.09 15.95
N VAL A 261 -3.16 -11.85 15.49
CA VAL A 261 -3.38 -13.09 14.75
C VAL A 261 -2.68 -14.22 15.45
N ARG A 262 -3.44 -15.17 16.02
CA ARG A 262 -2.90 -16.40 16.57
C ARG A 262 -2.41 -17.30 15.44
N LEU A 263 -1.17 -17.77 15.55
CA LEU A 263 -0.56 -18.66 14.57
C LEU A 263 -0.56 -20.09 15.08
N SER A 264 -0.61 -21.05 14.15
CA SER A 264 -0.39 -22.45 14.49
C SER A 264 1.08 -22.68 14.89
N PRO A 265 1.41 -23.79 15.59
CA PRO A 265 2.74 -24.01 16.13
C PRO A 265 3.87 -24.04 15.08
N GLU A 266 3.58 -24.47 13.85
CA GLU A 266 4.61 -24.58 12.79
C GLU A 266 5.09 -23.22 12.27
N PRO A 267 4.22 -22.29 11.78
CA PRO A 267 4.58 -20.92 11.48
C PRO A 267 5.30 -20.22 12.64
N MET A 268 4.85 -20.42 13.88
CA MET A 268 5.52 -19.88 15.07
C MET A 268 6.96 -20.37 15.21
N ARG A 269 7.20 -21.69 15.12
CA ARG A 269 8.57 -22.24 15.16
C ARG A 269 9.43 -21.75 14.00
N ARG A 270 8.83 -21.50 12.83
CA ARG A 270 9.56 -20.95 11.67
C ARG A 270 9.99 -19.51 11.92
N LEU A 271 9.10 -18.66 12.44
CA LEU A 271 9.43 -17.29 12.82
C LEU A 271 10.52 -17.25 13.90
N ALA A 272 10.36 -18.04 14.97
CA ALA A 272 11.33 -18.07 16.06
C ALA A 272 12.74 -18.48 15.59
N ARG A 273 12.86 -19.52 14.75
CA ARG A 273 14.14 -19.93 14.14
C ARG A 273 14.73 -18.84 13.25
N PHE A 274 13.89 -18.20 12.44
CA PHE A 274 14.33 -17.10 11.58
C PHE A 274 14.86 -15.92 12.39
N GLU A 275 14.17 -15.51 13.45
CA GLU A 275 14.62 -14.43 14.34
C GLU A 275 15.90 -14.79 15.09
N ALA A 276 16.01 -16.01 15.60
CA ALA A 276 17.23 -16.49 16.24
C ALA A 276 18.42 -16.49 15.27
N GLY A 277 18.21 -16.98 14.04
CA GLY A 277 19.21 -16.97 12.98
C GLY A 277 19.64 -15.56 12.60
N ALA A 278 18.70 -14.64 12.42
CA ALA A 278 18.98 -13.24 12.09
C ALA A 278 19.81 -12.54 13.18
N ARG A 279 19.48 -12.76 14.46
CA ARG A 279 20.26 -12.24 15.60
C ARG A 279 21.68 -12.78 15.62
N ARG A 280 21.86 -14.09 15.47
CA ARG A 280 23.21 -14.71 15.45
C ARG A 280 24.06 -14.23 14.27
N ALA A 281 23.45 -13.97 13.13
CA ALA A 281 24.11 -13.43 11.95
C ALA A 281 24.38 -11.91 12.03
N GLY A 282 23.99 -11.24 13.13
CA GLY A 282 24.21 -9.81 13.31
C GLY A 282 23.45 -8.95 12.30
N LEU A 283 22.30 -9.42 11.79
CA LEU A 283 21.51 -8.68 10.82
C LEU A 283 20.78 -7.51 11.47
N VAL A 284 20.63 -6.42 10.72
CA VAL A 284 19.92 -5.21 11.14
C VAL A 284 18.42 -5.38 10.91
N GLY A 285 17.61 -4.92 11.86
CA GLY A 285 16.14 -4.99 11.82
C GLY A 285 15.55 -5.36 13.19
N PRO A 286 14.28 -5.79 13.23
CA PRO A 286 13.45 -6.21 12.10
C PRO A 286 12.75 -5.07 11.36
N TYR A 287 12.31 -5.42 10.16
CA TYR A 287 11.49 -4.57 9.30
C TYR A 287 10.23 -5.31 8.87
N SER A 288 9.18 -4.54 8.59
CA SER A 288 7.93 -5.00 8.02
C SER A 288 7.59 -4.21 6.76
N ARG A 289 7.22 -4.88 5.68
CA ARG A 289 6.75 -4.27 4.42
C ARG A 289 5.45 -4.92 4.00
N VAL A 290 4.49 -4.10 3.60
CA VAL A 290 3.16 -4.54 3.15
C VAL A 290 2.80 -3.90 1.82
N GLY A 291 2.00 -4.60 1.04
CA GLY A 291 1.31 -4.08 -0.14
C GLY A 291 0.00 -4.86 -0.35
N ASP A 292 -0.70 -4.58 -1.44
CA ASP A 292 -2.06 -5.08 -1.70
C ASP A 292 -2.30 -6.57 -1.42
N THR A 293 -1.32 -7.42 -1.74
CA THR A 293 -1.50 -8.87 -1.74
C THR A 293 -0.44 -9.61 -0.95
N SER A 294 0.53 -8.93 -0.38
CA SER A 294 1.64 -9.58 0.32
C SER A 294 2.17 -8.76 1.45
N ALA A 295 2.67 -9.46 2.47
CA ALA A 295 3.44 -8.87 3.54
C ALA A 295 4.79 -9.58 3.67
N ARG A 296 5.75 -8.89 4.27
CA ARG A 296 7.10 -9.40 4.49
C ARG A 296 7.62 -8.93 5.83
N TYR A 297 8.16 -9.87 6.60
CA TYR A 297 8.97 -9.63 7.78
C TYR A 297 10.42 -9.98 7.48
N PHE A 298 11.36 -9.06 7.72
CA PHE A 298 12.72 -9.24 7.22
C PHE A 298 13.78 -8.50 8.04
N TYR A 299 15.03 -8.88 7.79
CA TYR A 299 16.25 -8.24 8.29
C TYR A 299 17.17 -7.95 7.09
N ARG A 300 18.18 -7.08 7.28
CA ARG A 300 19.18 -6.76 6.27
C ARG A 300 20.59 -7.05 6.76
N ASP A 301 21.47 -7.51 5.89
CA ASP A 301 22.91 -7.54 6.17
C ASP A 301 23.55 -6.16 5.96
N ALA A 302 24.88 -6.08 6.15
CA ALA A 302 25.64 -4.85 5.96
C ALA A 302 25.63 -4.34 4.50
N GLN A 303 25.29 -5.19 3.53
CA GLN A 303 25.15 -4.86 2.11
C GLN A 303 23.71 -4.48 1.75
N GLY A 304 22.79 -4.49 2.72
CA GLY A 304 21.37 -4.21 2.50
C GLY A 304 20.58 -5.38 1.94
N THR A 305 21.17 -6.58 1.79
CA THR A 305 20.49 -7.77 1.26
C THR A 305 19.37 -8.19 2.21
N PRO A 306 18.12 -8.30 1.74
CA PRO A 306 17.01 -8.69 2.59
C PRO A 306 17.00 -10.21 2.84
N PHE A 307 16.97 -10.60 4.10
CA PHE A 307 16.62 -11.94 4.58
C PHE A 307 15.17 -11.88 5.01
N ALA A 308 14.27 -12.56 4.29
CA ALA A 308 12.84 -12.30 4.41
C ALA A 308 11.98 -13.56 4.53
N LEU A 309 10.96 -13.46 5.38
CA LEU A 309 9.79 -14.31 5.40
C LEU A 309 8.59 -13.53 4.82
N GLY A 310 8.05 -14.01 3.71
CA GLY A 310 6.90 -13.42 3.04
C GLY A 310 5.60 -14.21 3.28
N VAL A 311 4.48 -13.52 3.25
CA VAL A 311 3.13 -14.11 3.25
C VAL A 311 2.39 -13.61 2.00
N ARG A 312 1.90 -14.52 1.17
CA ARG A 312 1.06 -14.20 0.01
C ARG A 312 -0.41 -14.18 0.40
N GLY A 313 -1.20 -13.39 -0.32
CA GLY A 313 -2.63 -13.20 -0.04
C GLY A 313 -2.87 -12.56 1.32
N TRP A 314 -1.98 -11.67 1.76
CA TRP A 314 -1.92 -11.19 3.15
C TRP A 314 -3.27 -10.74 3.73
N PRO A 315 -4.06 -9.87 3.06
CA PRO A 315 -5.34 -9.45 3.65
C PRO A 315 -6.34 -10.60 3.86
N ARG A 316 -6.34 -11.59 2.95
CA ARG A 316 -7.15 -12.82 3.13
C ARG A 316 -6.57 -13.74 4.19
N ALA A 317 -5.26 -13.71 4.41
CA ALA A 317 -4.59 -14.55 5.39
C ALA A 317 -4.90 -14.09 6.82
N ILE A 318 -5.10 -12.78 7.05
CA ILE A 318 -5.54 -12.22 8.34
C ILE A 318 -6.90 -12.81 8.74
N SER A 319 -7.86 -12.86 7.83
CA SER A 319 -9.19 -13.46 8.10
C SER A 319 -9.18 -15.00 8.14
N GLN A 320 -8.06 -15.65 7.77
CA GLN A 320 -7.91 -17.11 7.78
C GLN A 320 -6.55 -17.52 8.39
N PRO A 321 -6.30 -17.26 9.69
CA PRO A 321 -4.98 -17.40 10.31
C PRO A 321 -4.33 -18.78 10.13
N ALA A 322 -5.16 -19.84 10.15
CA ALA A 322 -4.71 -21.22 9.97
C ALA A 322 -4.06 -21.49 8.59
N LYS A 323 -4.22 -20.58 7.62
CA LYS A 323 -3.64 -20.67 6.27
C LYS A 323 -2.41 -19.80 6.07
N ILE A 324 -1.94 -19.08 7.10
CA ILE A 324 -0.73 -18.27 6.99
C ILE A 324 0.47 -19.20 6.83
N ILE A 325 1.16 -19.06 5.70
CA ILE A 325 2.40 -19.78 5.38
C ILE A 325 3.48 -18.74 5.10
N PHE A 326 4.61 -18.85 5.82
CA PHE A 326 5.78 -18.02 5.61
C PHE A 326 6.72 -18.64 4.59
N GLU A 327 6.83 -17.99 3.42
CA GLU A 327 7.79 -18.33 2.38
C GLU A 327 9.12 -17.61 2.63
N ALA A 328 10.20 -18.35 2.85
CA ALA A 328 11.53 -17.77 2.99
C ALA A 328 12.17 -17.52 1.62
N ASN A 329 12.70 -16.31 1.41
CA ASN A 329 13.54 -16.02 0.25
C ASN A 329 14.89 -16.76 0.35
N ALA A 330 15.66 -16.80 -0.74
CA ALA A 330 16.89 -17.59 -0.80
C ALA A 330 17.88 -17.27 0.36
N PRO A 331 18.17 -16.00 0.70
CA PRO A 331 18.95 -15.68 1.89
C PRO A 331 18.35 -16.20 3.20
N ALA A 332 17.05 -16.02 3.43
CA ALA A 332 16.40 -16.49 4.67
C ALA A 332 16.40 -18.03 4.83
N GLN A 333 16.47 -18.79 3.73
CA GLN A 333 16.63 -20.25 3.80
C GLN A 333 17.95 -20.65 4.47
N ILE A 334 18.99 -19.81 4.38
CA ILE A 334 20.28 -20.03 5.06
C ILE A 334 20.07 -19.95 6.57
N LEU A 335 19.43 -18.88 7.06
CA LEU A 335 19.16 -18.67 8.48
C LEU A 335 18.35 -19.83 9.09
N LEU A 336 17.34 -20.30 8.37
CA LEU A 336 16.49 -21.43 8.81
C LEU A 336 17.22 -22.77 8.90
N ARG A 337 18.39 -22.91 8.25
CA ARG A 337 19.22 -24.12 8.30
C ARG A 337 20.30 -24.06 9.38
N MET A 338 20.64 -22.88 9.90
CA MET A 338 21.69 -22.73 10.91
C MET A 338 21.36 -23.45 12.23
N ASP A 339 20.08 -23.61 12.58
CA ASP A 339 19.64 -24.37 13.77
C ASP A 339 19.61 -25.90 13.56
N ALA A 340 19.88 -26.39 12.34
CA ALA A 340 19.91 -27.83 12.07
C ALA A 340 21.29 -28.47 12.35
N LEU A 341 22.29 -27.67 12.73
CA LEU A 341 23.60 -28.17 13.13
C LEU A 341 23.61 -28.42 14.65
N PRO A 342 23.87 -29.64 15.12
CA PRO A 342 24.00 -29.91 16.54
C PRO A 342 25.13 -29.07 17.14
N GLU A 343 24.95 -28.57 18.37
CA GLU A 343 25.95 -27.81 19.14
C GLU A 343 27.29 -28.56 19.33
N SER A 344 27.40 -29.82 18.92
CA SER A 344 28.57 -30.67 19.08
C SER A 344 29.64 -30.51 17.98
N ALA A 345 29.64 -29.41 17.22
CA ALA A 345 30.61 -29.18 16.13
C ALA A 345 31.31 -27.80 16.22
N ALA A 346 31.60 -27.35 17.44
CA ALA A 346 32.66 -26.36 17.67
C ALA A 346 33.98 -27.11 17.94
N PRO A 347 35.10 -26.74 17.27
CA PRO A 347 36.40 -27.37 17.48
C PRO A 347 36.98 -27.13 18.88
#